data_AF-A0A1Y1QCU8-F1
#
_entry.id   AF-A0A1Y1QCU8-F1
#
_cell.length_a   1.000
_cell.length_b   1.000
_cell.length_c   1.000
_cell.angle_alpha   90.00
_cell.angle_beta   90.00
_cell.angle_gamma   90.00
#
_symmetry.space_group_name_H-M   'P 1'
#
loop_
_entity.id
_entity.type
_entity.pdbx_description
1 polymer ?
#
loop_
_entity_poly.entity_id
_entity_poly.type
_entity_poly.pdbx_seq_one_letter_code
_entity_poly.pdbx_strand_id
1 'polypeptide(L)'
;MKFTIEITNQGNVDAKDVAVTDYIPTGLTLADANWTAAAGVATLNTPIAALAAGGKTTVDISFTVDAGATAGKLSNAAEISGATDKDGKPVTDADSTPDTLPSNEPAITDDAIDGSGGDEDDHDIAEITITVDPKVDIELTKVVADANGATITMARRGDTVIYTLQATNKGPDAATAVTVKDQLPAGLTYVSDDSTGKYDTTSGMWTVGDMANGESKLLKITATVK
;
A
#
# COMPACT_ATOMS: atom_id res chain seq x y z
N MET A 1 3.44 -11.36 4.44
CA MET A 1 2.06 -11.76 4.81
C MET A 1 1.93 -13.26 4.64
N LYS A 2 0.92 -13.86 5.26
CA LYS A 2 0.69 -15.30 5.25
C LYS A 2 -0.80 -15.56 5.04
N PHE A 3 -1.14 -16.44 4.11
CA PHE A 3 -2.47 -17.02 3.95
C PHE A 3 -2.43 -18.48 4.42
N THR A 4 -3.53 -18.95 4.97
CA THR A 4 -3.72 -20.34 5.36
C THR A 4 -4.87 -20.88 4.53
N ILE A 5 -4.58 -21.90 3.73
CA ILE A 5 -5.53 -22.59 2.86
C ILE A 5 -5.99 -23.83 3.63
N GLU A 6 -7.30 -23.96 3.88
CA GLU A 6 -7.91 -25.18 4.42
C GLU A 6 -8.32 -26.09 3.27
N ILE A 7 -7.95 -27.37 3.35
CA ILE A 7 -8.34 -28.39 2.37
C ILE A 7 -9.20 -29.42 3.10
N THR A 8 -10.39 -29.69 2.57
CA THR A 8 -11.30 -30.69 3.10
C THR A 8 -11.52 -31.79 2.05
N ASN A 9 -11.36 -33.06 2.44
CA ASN A 9 -11.81 -34.16 1.61
C ASN A 9 -13.26 -34.48 1.97
N GLN A 10 -14.22 -33.95 1.19
CA GLN A 10 -15.65 -34.15 1.42
C GLN A 10 -16.15 -35.55 0.99
N GLY A 11 -15.33 -36.26 0.21
CA GLY A 11 -15.65 -37.56 -0.34
C GLY A 11 -15.63 -38.72 0.67
N ASN A 12 -15.93 -39.91 0.17
CA ASN A 12 -15.99 -41.16 0.94
C ASN A 12 -14.75 -42.06 0.77
N VAL A 13 -13.74 -41.60 0.03
CA VAL A 13 -12.47 -42.30 -0.21
C VAL A 13 -11.32 -41.41 0.25
N ASP A 14 -10.27 -42.01 0.82
CA ASP A 14 -9.03 -41.30 1.15
C ASP A 14 -8.38 -40.75 -0.12
N ALA A 15 -8.09 -39.45 -0.12
CA ALA A 15 -7.34 -38.77 -1.16
C ALA A 15 -5.83 -38.87 -0.88
N LYS A 16 -5.04 -38.88 -1.95
CA LYS A 16 -3.58 -38.86 -1.95
C LYS A 16 -3.07 -37.90 -3.00
N ASP A 17 -1.84 -37.46 -2.83
CA ASP A 17 -1.15 -36.58 -3.77
C ASP A 17 -2.00 -35.33 -4.12
N VAL A 18 -2.67 -34.75 -3.11
CA VAL A 18 -3.53 -33.57 -3.32
C VAL A 18 -2.64 -32.38 -3.67
N ALA A 19 -2.74 -31.94 -4.91
CA ALA A 19 -2.00 -30.82 -5.47
C ALA A 19 -2.77 -29.52 -5.22
N VAL A 20 -2.04 -28.49 -4.80
CA VAL A 20 -2.61 -27.17 -4.50
C VAL A 20 -1.86 -26.13 -5.30
N THR A 21 -2.63 -25.23 -5.91
CA THR A 21 -2.19 -24.10 -6.70
C THR A 21 -2.69 -22.82 -6.04
N ASP A 22 -1.92 -21.74 -6.13
CA ASP A 22 -2.29 -20.41 -5.63
C ASP A 22 -1.96 -19.35 -6.70
N TYR A 23 -2.88 -18.43 -6.91
CA TYR A 23 -2.78 -17.36 -7.90
C TYR A 23 -2.15 -16.12 -7.27
N ILE A 24 -0.88 -15.90 -7.58
CA ILE A 24 -0.08 -14.81 -7.01
C ILE A 24 -0.70 -13.46 -7.38
N PRO A 25 -1.25 -12.70 -6.42
CA PRO A 25 -1.91 -11.45 -6.72
C PRO A 25 -0.94 -10.37 -7.20
N THR A 26 -1.41 -9.46 -8.05
CA THR A 26 -0.59 -8.33 -8.51
C THR A 26 -0.15 -7.45 -7.32
N GLY A 27 1.14 -7.14 -7.26
CA GLY A 27 1.74 -6.37 -6.17
C GLY A 27 2.25 -7.23 -5.02
N LEU A 28 2.15 -8.56 -5.11
CA LEU A 28 2.78 -9.50 -4.20
C LEU A 28 3.84 -10.35 -4.92
N THR A 29 4.88 -10.71 -4.17
CA THR A 29 5.91 -11.66 -4.59
C THR A 29 5.92 -12.87 -3.66
N LEU A 30 5.97 -14.09 -4.22
CA LEU A 30 6.06 -15.33 -3.45
C LEU A 30 7.30 -15.32 -2.55
N ALA A 31 7.10 -15.59 -1.27
CA ALA A 31 8.12 -15.58 -0.23
C ALA A 31 8.08 -16.87 0.60
N ASP A 32 7.73 -17.98 -0.03
CA ASP A 32 7.62 -19.29 0.59
C ASP A 32 8.41 -20.34 -0.20
N ALA A 33 9.34 -21.02 0.46
CA ALA A 33 10.20 -22.02 -0.17
C ALA A 33 9.49 -23.37 -0.39
N ASN A 34 8.32 -23.58 0.22
CA ASN A 34 7.50 -24.77 0.00
C ASN A 34 6.71 -24.69 -1.31
N TRP A 35 6.77 -23.56 -2.01
CA TRP A 35 6.04 -23.29 -3.23
C TRP A 35 7.00 -22.90 -4.37
N THR A 36 6.61 -23.18 -5.61
CA THR A 36 7.34 -22.75 -6.81
C THR A 36 6.45 -21.82 -7.63
N ALA A 37 6.94 -20.61 -7.91
CA ALA A 37 6.24 -19.65 -8.76
C ALA A 37 6.63 -19.82 -10.24
N ALA A 38 5.62 -19.89 -11.11
CA ALA A 38 5.76 -19.84 -12.55
C ALA A 38 4.57 -19.08 -13.17
N ALA A 39 4.86 -18.07 -14.01
CA ALA A 39 3.85 -17.32 -14.77
C ALA A 39 2.68 -16.74 -13.93
N GLY A 40 2.93 -16.29 -12.69
CA GLY A 40 1.92 -15.73 -11.80
C GLY A 40 1.16 -16.76 -10.97
N VAL A 41 1.55 -18.03 -11.05
CA VAL A 41 0.95 -19.14 -10.31
C VAL A 41 2.00 -19.75 -9.39
N ALA A 42 1.65 -20.00 -8.14
CA ALA A 42 2.45 -20.73 -7.17
C ALA A 42 1.91 -22.16 -7.02
N THR A 43 2.77 -23.17 -7.18
CA THR A 43 2.40 -24.58 -6.97
C THR A 43 3.09 -25.13 -5.74
N LEU A 44 2.38 -25.85 -4.88
CA LEU A 44 2.95 -26.51 -3.71
C LEU A 44 3.95 -27.59 -4.13
N ASN A 45 5.20 -27.49 -3.66
CA ASN A 45 6.31 -28.33 -4.12
C ASN A 45 6.14 -29.81 -3.73
N THR A 46 5.50 -30.07 -2.60
CA THR A 46 5.22 -31.42 -2.11
C THR A 46 3.72 -31.53 -1.88
N PRO A 47 2.99 -32.24 -2.75
CA PRO A 47 1.56 -32.49 -2.59
C PRO A 47 1.22 -33.09 -1.22
N ILE A 48 -0.01 -32.88 -0.75
CA ILE A 48 -0.47 -33.49 0.49
C ILE A 48 -0.57 -35.00 0.27
N ALA A 49 0.32 -35.74 0.94
CA ALA A 49 0.52 -37.16 0.67
C ALA A 49 -0.74 -38.01 0.91
N ALA A 50 -1.55 -37.67 1.93
CA ALA A 50 -2.81 -38.34 2.21
C ALA A 50 -3.75 -37.44 3.00
N LEU A 51 -5.04 -37.51 2.68
CA LEU A 51 -6.14 -36.87 3.40
C LEU A 51 -7.31 -37.85 3.48
N ALA A 52 -7.61 -38.33 4.70
CA ALA A 52 -8.66 -39.31 4.92
C ALA A 52 -10.04 -38.77 4.48
N ALA A 53 -10.96 -39.66 4.13
CA ALA A 53 -12.36 -39.29 3.85
C ALA A 53 -12.97 -38.50 5.03
N GLY A 54 -13.57 -37.34 4.76
CA GLY A 54 -14.08 -36.41 5.77
C GLY A 54 -12.99 -35.65 6.55
N GLY A 55 -11.73 -35.84 6.21
CA GLY A 55 -10.58 -35.21 6.86
C GLY A 55 -10.34 -33.78 6.39
N LYS A 56 -9.67 -33.01 7.25
CA LYS A 56 -9.23 -31.64 6.97
C LYS A 56 -7.73 -31.49 7.20
N THR A 57 -7.08 -30.64 6.43
CA THR A 57 -5.70 -30.20 6.65
C THR A 57 -5.56 -28.74 6.23
N THR A 58 -4.44 -28.12 6.60
CA THR A 58 -4.12 -26.77 6.17
C THR A 58 -2.74 -26.71 5.56
N VAL A 59 -2.55 -25.87 4.55
CA VAL A 59 -1.25 -25.46 4.04
C VAL A 59 -1.11 -23.95 4.13
N ASP A 60 0.10 -23.49 4.38
CA ASP A 60 0.38 -22.06 4.45
C ASP A 60 1.12 -21.62 3.20
N ILE A 61 0.85 -20.39 2.76
CA ILE A 61 1.60 -19.71 1.73
C ILE A 61 1.94 -18.28 2.17
N SER A 62 3.18 -17.87 1.92
CA SER A 62 3.70 -16.57 2.36
C SER A 62 4.13 -15.69 1.19
N PHE A 63 3.81 -14.40 1.27
CA PHE A 63 4.16 -13.38 0.27
C PHE A 63 4.85 -12.15 0.89
N THR A 64 5.66 -11.45 0.12
CA THR A 64 6.07 -10.06 0.39
C THR A 64 5.23 -9.09 -0.42
N VAL A 65 4.91 -7.94 0.18
CA VAL A 65 4.27 -6.83 -0.55
C VAL A 65 5.34 -6.11 -1.35
N ASP A 66 5.11 -5.94 -2.64
CA ASP A 66 6.05 -5.26 -3.53
C ASP A 66 6.14 -3.77 -3.18
N ALA A 67 7.32 -3.18 -3.37
CA ALA A 67 7.54 -1.76 -3.10
C ALA A 67 6.64 -0.82 -3.94
N GLY A 68 6.09 -1.31 -5.06
CA GLY A 68 5.16 -0.58 -5.93
C GLY A 68 3.69 -1.00 -5.76
N ALA A 69 3.35 -1.79 -4.75
CA ALA A 69 1.97 -2.19 -4.51
C ALA A 69 1.09 -0.97 -4.19
N THR A 70 -0.06 -0.88 -4.85
CA THR A 70 -1.06 0.16 -4.57
C THR A 70 -1.83 -0.19 -3.30
N ALA A 71 -2.16 0.80 -2.47
CA ALA A 71 -3.10 0.59 -1.37
C ALA A 71 -4.48 0.16 -1.89
N GLY A 72 -5.13 -0.75 -1.17
CA GLY A 72 -6.46 -1.24 -1.53
C GLY A 72 -6.69 -2.68 -1.15
N LYS A 73 -7.89 -3.17 -1.50
CA LYS A 73 -8.23 -4.58 -1.38
C LYS A 73 -7.50 -5.41 -2.42
N LEU A 74 -7.03 -6.56 -2.01
CA LEU A 74 -6.37 -7.56 -2.82
C LEU A 74 -6.98 -8.91 -2.45
N SER A 75 -7.33 -9.69 -3.46
CA SER A 75 -7.84 -11.05 -3.30
C SER A 75 -6.74 -12.04 -3.65
N ASN A 76 -6.51 -13.03 -2.79
CA ASN A 76 -5.65 -14.16 -3.03
C ASN A 76 -6.53 -15.38 -3.28
N ALA A 77 -6.35 -16.05 -4.41
CA ALA A 77 -7.16 -17.21 -4.78
C ALA A 77 -6.29 -18.47 -4.76
N ALA A 78 -6.82 -19.58 -4.25
CA ALA A 78 -6.16 -20.88 -4.27
C ALA A 78 -7.11 -21.95 -4.82
N GLU A 79 -6.53 -23.00 -5.39
CA GLU A 79 -7.28 -24.06 -6.08
C GLU A 79 -6.67 -25.44 -5.87
N ILE A 80 -7.52 -26.47 -5.71
CA ILE A 80 -7.08 -27.88 -5.76
C ILE A 80 -6.91 -28.28 -7.23
N SER A 81 -5.66 -28.47 -7.66
CA SER A 81 -5.35 -28.80 -9.06
C SER A 81 -5.33 -30.30 -9.38
N GLY A 82 -5.58 -31.14 -8.38
CA GLY A 82 -5.77 -32.57 -8.58
C GLY A 82 -5.53 -33.42 -7.34
N ALA A 83 -6.06 -34.64 -7.36
CA ALA A 83 -5.83 -35.65 -6.33
C ALA A 83 -5.94 -37.08 -6.93
N THR A 84 -5.45 -38.06 -6.18
CA THR A 84 -5.58 -39.49 -6.50
C THR A 84 -6.17 -40.29 -5.35
N ASP A 85 -6.65 -41.49 -5.62
CA ASP A 85 -7.11 -42.42 -4.59
C ASP A 85 -5.93 -43.19 -3.95
N LYS A 86 -6.22 -44.04 -2.97
CA LYS A 86 -5.18 -44.88 -2.33
C LYS A 86 -4.37 -45.75 -3.29
N ASP A 87 -4.90 -46.05 -4.48
CA ASP A 87 -4.31 -46.89 -5.52
C ASP A 87 -3.60 -46.05 -6.61
N GLY A 88 -3.53 -44.73 -6.43
CA GLY A 88 -2.88 -43.78 -7.35
C GLY A 88 -3.70 -43.46 -8.60
N LYS A 89 -5.00 -43.75 -8.60
CA LYS A 89 -5.89 -43.41 -9.73
C LYS A 89 -6.46 -42.02 -9.53
N PRO A 90 -6.72 -41.25 -10.61
CA PRO A 90 -7.44 -39.99 -10.50
C PRO A 90 -8.77 -40.22 -9.76
N VAL A 91 -9.05 -39.37 -8.77
CA VAL A 91 -10.39 -39.30 -8.18
C VAL A 91 -11.28 -38.42 -9.05
N THR A 92 -12.59 -38.68 -9.01
CA THR A 92 -13.59 -37.76 -9.56
C THR A 92 -14.14 -36.99 -8.38
N ASP A 93 -14.05 -35.67 -8.44
CA ASP A 93 -14.74 -34.83 -7.47
C ASP A 93 -16.25 -34.84 -7.74
N ALA A 94 -17.05 -34.68 -6.69
CA ALA A 94 -18.50 -34.77 -6.78
C ALA A 94 -19.13 -33.50 -7.38
N ASP A 95 -18.53 -32.36 -7.11
CA ASP A 95 -19.09 -31.02 -7.30
C ASP A 95 -18.11 -30.00 -7.89
N SER A 96 -16.86 -30.40 -8.19
CA SER A 96 -15.83 -29.56 -8.84
C SER A 96 -15.05 -30.30 -9.94
N THR A 97 -14.28 -29.56 -10.74
CA THR A 97 -13.36 -30.09 -11.75
C THR A 97 -11.94 -29.56 -11.51
N PRO A 98 -11.07 -30.35 -10.83
CA PRO A 98 -9.72 -29.90 -10.51
C PRO A 98 -8.93 -29.44 -11.73
N ASP A 99 -8.52 -28.17 -11.75
CA ASP A 99 -7.64 -27.63 -12.79
C ASP A 99 -6.66 -26.52 -12.31
N THR A 100 -6.35 -25.57 -13.20
CA THR A 100 -5.43 -24.44 -12.92
C THR A 100 -5.85 -23.21 -13.73
N LEU A 101 -7.15 -23.05 -13.99
CA LEU A 101 -7.70 -22.11 -14.98
C LEU A 101 -8.74 -21.19 -14.33
N PRO A 102 -8.34 -20.16 -13.58
CA PRO A 102 -9.25 -19.33 -12.77
C PRO A 102 -10.31 -18.55 -13.57
N SER A 103 -10.21 -18.57 -14.90
CA SER A 103 -11.19 -17.98 -15.82
C SER A 103 -12.43 -18.84 -16.08
N ASN A 104 -12.42 -20.10 -15.65
CA ASN A 104 -13.55 -21.03 -15.78
C ASN A 104 -14.57 -20.87 -14.63
N GLU A 105 -14.25 -20.12 -13.57
CA GLU A 105 -15.09 -19.90 -12.40
C GLU A 105 -16.21 -18.87 -12.66
N PRO A 106 -17.48 -19.28 -12.85
CA PRO A 106 -18.58 -18.37 -13.16
C PRO A 106 -19.09 -17.62 -11.92
N ALA A 107 -18.81 -18.14 -10.72
CA ALA A 107 -19.09 -17.55 -9.43
C ALA A 107 -17.88 -17.79 -8.51
N ILE A 108 -17.61 -16.84 -7.62
CA ILE A 108 -16.57 -16.96 -6.59
C ILE A 108 -17.19 -16.45 -5.31
N THR A 109 -17.50 -17.35 -4.39
CA THR A 109 -18.00 -17.03 -3.04
C THR A 109 -17.00 -17.55 -2.03
N ASP A 110 -16.49 -16.61 -1.23
CA ASP A 110 -15.60 -16.91 -0.10
C ASP A 110 -16.24 -17.94 0.85
N ASP A 111 -15.48 -18.99 1.18
CA ASP A 111 -15.86 -20.12 2.03
C ASP A 111 -17.04 -20.98 1.49
N ALA A 112 -17.27 -21.03 0.16
CA ALA A 112 -18.21 -21.98 -0.43
C ALA A 112 -17.67 -23.42 -0.39
N ILE A 113 -18.55 -24.40 -0.15
CA ILE A 113 -18.16 -25.79 0.07
C ILE A 113 -19.04 -26.80 -0.67
N ASP A 114 -19.96 -26.38 -1.53
CA ASP A 114 -21.04 -27.26 -2.04
C ASP A 114 -21.34 -27.11 -3.53
N GLY A 115 -20.46 -26.45 -4.29
CA GLY A 115 -20.68 -26.22 -5.73
C GLY A 115 -21.85 -25.28 -6.05
N SER A 116 -22.49 -24.67 -5.04
CA SER A 116 -23.78 -24.01 -5.24
C SER A 116 -23.65 -22.71 -6.03
N GLY A 117 -24.53 -22.53 -7.01
CA GLY A 117 -24.47 -21.34 -7.88
C GLY A 117 -23.37 -21.37 -8.95
N GLY A 118 -22.68 -22.51 -9.10
CA GLY A 118 -21.58 -22.68 -10.07
C GLY A 118 -20.21 -22.26 -9.54
N ASP A 119 -20.10 -22.06 -8.24
CA ASP A 119 -18.85 -21.79 -7.52
C ASP A 119 -18.23 -23.13 -7.15
N GLU A 120 -17.22 -23.57 -7.90
CA GLU A 120 -16.60 -24.88 -7.68
C GLU A 120 -15.90 -24.90 -6.30
N ASP A 121 -16.07 -25.98 -5.53
CA ASP A 121 -15.60 -26.04 -4.13
C ASP A 121 -14.10 -26.32 -4.00
N ASP A 122 -13.40 -26.46 -5.13
CA ASP A 122 -11.96 -26.56 -5.22
C ASP A 122 -11.26 -25.21 -5.38
N HIS A 123 -11.98 -24.12 -5.69
CA HIS A 123 -11.47 -22.76 -5.82
C HIS A 123 -12.00 -21.84 -4.72
N ASP A 124 -11.11 -21.19 -3.96
CA ASP A 124 -11.51 -20.27 -2.88
C ASP A 124 -10.63 -19.02 -2.82
N ILE A 125 -11.17 -17.92 -2.27
CA ILE A 125 -10.51 -16.62 -2.17
C ILE A 125 -10.35 -16.16 -0.72
N ALA A 126 -9.30 -15.37 -0.46
CA ALA A 126 -9.15 -14.63 0.79
C ALA A 126 -8.79 -13.17 0.49
N GLU A 127 -9.56 -12.23 1.04
CA GLU A 127 -9.29 -10.80 0.89
C GLU A 127 -8.33 -10.26 1.98
N ILE A 128 -7.41 -9.41 1.57
CA ILE A 128 -6.60 -8.57 2.45
C ILE A 128 -6.61 -7.12 1.97
N THR A 129 -6.42 -6.17 2.88
CA THR A 129 -6.21 -4.76 2.52
C THR A 129 -4.74 -4.40 2.69
N ILE A 130 -4.09 -3.96 1.62
CA ILE A 130 -2.75 -3.40 1.64
C ILE A 130 -2.85 -1.92 2.05
N THR A 131 -2.10 -1.55 3.08
CA THR A 131 -1.91 -0.15 3.49
C THR A 131 -0.46 0.24 3.26
N VAL A 132 -0.23 1.36 2.58
CA VAL A 132 1.08 2.02 2.53
C VAL A 132 1.02 3.26 3.41
N ASP A 133 2.03 3.43 4.27
CA ASP A 133 2.11 4.63 5.10
C ASP A 133 2.48 5.83 4.20
N PRO A 134 1.73 6.95 4.25
CA PRO A 134 2.08 8.13 3.48
C PRO A 134 3.41 8.70 3.98
N LYS A 135 4.32 8.96 3.04
CA LYS A 135 5.64 9.51 3.30
C LYS A 135 5.76 10.89 2.67
N VAL A 136 5.78 11.90 3.53
CA VAL A 136 6.03 13.30 3.18
C VAL A 136 7.38 13.75 3.71
N ASP A 137 8.02 14.70 3.02
CA ASP A 137 9.28 15.33 3.45
C ASP A 137 9.21 16.81 3.07
N ILE A 138 9.12 17.70 4.07
CA ILE A 138 8.97 19.14 3.85
C ILE A 138 10.28 19.85 4.20
N GLU A 139 10.89 20.45 3.19
CA GLU A 139 12.05 21.31 3.31
C GLU A 139 11.61 22.77 3.45
N LEU A 140 12.25 23.53 4.35
CA LEU A 140 12.04 24.97 4.50
C LEU A 140 13.36 25.70 4.30
N THR A 141 13.37 26.69 3.41
CA THR A 141 14.46 27.68 3.34
C THR A 141 13.95 29.07 3.72
N LYS A 142 14.83 29.87 4.31
CA LYS A 142 14.54 31.26 4.69
C LYS A 142 15.74 32.14 4.38
N VAL A 143 15.49 33.25 3.70
CA VAL A 143 16.50 34.27 3.39
C VAL A 143 16.00 35.66 3.73
N VAL A 144 16.92 36.58 3.96
CA VAL A 144 16.61 38.01 4.16
C VAL A 144 17.35 38.84 3.13
N ALA A 145 16.63 39.78 2.52
CA ALA A 145 17.14 40.70 1.53
C ALA A 145 16.84 42.16 1.89
N ASP A 146 17.59 43.09 1.30
CA ASP A 146 17.25 44.51 1.33
C ASP A 146 16.05 44.83 0.41
N ALA A 147 15.62 46.10 0.37
CA ALA A 147 14.52 46.55 -0.47
C ALA A 147 14.75 46.37 -1.98
N ASN A 148 16.00 46.16 -2.42
CA ASN A 148 16.36 45.92 -3.82
C ASN A 148 16.47 44.42 -4.14
N GLY A 149 16.25 43.54 -3.15
CA GLY A 149 16.32 42.10 -3.31
C GLY A 149 17.72 41.50 -3.16
N ALA A 150 18.72 42.26 -2.71
CA ALA A 150 20.04 41.72 -2.44
C ALA A 150 20.06 41.02 -1.07
N THR A 151 20.57 39.79 -1.00
CA THR A 151 20.74 39.08 0.27
C THR A 151 21.69 39.84 1.20
N ILE A 152 21.28 40.02 2.46
CA ILE A 152 22.03 40.81 3.44
C ILE A 152 22.27 40.02 4.73
N THR A 153 23.31 40.40 5.47
CA THR A 153 23.58 39.92 6.84
C THR A 153 23.52 41.04 7.88
N MET A 154 23.33 42.29 7.44
CA MET A 154 23.28 43.48 8.28
C MET A 154 22.24 44.46 7.72
N ALA A 155 21.51 45.13 8.61
CA ALA A 155 20.59 46.22 8.30
C ALA A 155 20.68 47.28 9.41
N ARG A 156 20.41 48.54 9.08
CA ARG A 156 20.37 49.65 10.03
C ARG A 156 18.93 49.94 10.43
N ARG A 157 18.78 50.62 11.57
CA ARG A 157 17.49 51.19 11.97
C ARG A 157 16.89 52.02 10.84
N GLY A 158 15.62 51.77 10.54
CA GLY A 158 14.87 52.41 9.46
C GLY A 158 14.99 51.70 8.10
N ASP A 159 15.91 50.75 7.92
CA ASP A 159 15.99 49.98 6.67
C ASP A 159 14.77 49.06 6.53
N THR A 160 14.32 48.89 5.28
CA THR A 160 13.33 47.87 4.92
C THR A 160 14.04 46.57 4.57
N VAL A 161 13.58 45.47 5.15
CA VAL A 161 14.06 44.11 4.88
C VAL A 161 12.91 43.23 4.40
N ILE A 162 13.23 42.28 3.53
CA ILE A 162 12.28 41.32 2.97
C ILE A 162 12.74 39.92 3.36
N TYR A 163 11.96 39.24 4.19
CA TYR A 163 12.14 37.82 4.47
C TYR A 163 11.42 37.01 3.41
N THR A 164 12.10 36.04 2.79
CA THR A 164 11.47 35.08 1.88
C THR A 164 11.59 33.68 2.47
N LEU A 165 10.45 33.04 2.70
CA LEU A 165 10.33 31.65 3.12
C LEU A 165 9.91 30.81 1.91
N GLN A 166 10.53 29.65 1.73
CA GLN A 166 10.14 28.67 0.72
C GLN A 166 9.94 27.31 1.37
N ALA A 167 8.71 26.81 1.35
CA ALA A 167 8.40 25.43 1.70
C ALA A 167 8.39 24.59 0.42
N THR A 168 9.06 23.43 0.45
CA THR A 168 9.12 22.48 -0.68
C THR A 168 8.78 21.08 -0.20
N ASN A 169 7.89 20.38 -0.89
CA ASN A 169 7.65 18.96 -0.63
C ASN A 169 8.64 18.10 -1.46
N LYS A 170 9.62 17.51 -0.77
CA LYS A 170 10.62 16.57 -1.31
C LYS A 170 10.21 15.11 -1.14
N GLY A 171 9.09 14.85 -0.47
CA GLY A 171 8.58 13.50 -0.24
C GLY A 171 7.93 12.90 -1.49
N PRO A 172 7.79 11.57 -1.55
CA PRO A 172 7.09 10.90 -2.64
C PRO A 172 5.58 11.23 -2.68
N ASP A 173 4.97 11.52 -1.52
CA ASP A 173 3.53 11.76 -1.40
C ASP A 173 3.19 13.25 -1.21
N ALA A 174 1.95 13.60 -1.53
CA ALA A 174 1.42 14.94 -1.25
C ALA A 174 1.27 15.17 0.26
N ALA A 175 1.63 16.37 0.72
CA ALA A 175 1.39 16.81 2.08
C ALA A 175 0.11 17.64 2.15
N THR A 176 -0.64 17.51 3.24
CA THR A 176 -1.85 18.31 3.48
C THR A 176 -1.69 19.18 4.72
N ALA A 177 -2.41 20.29 4.76
CA ALA A 177 -2.44 21.20 5.90
C ALA A 177 -1.04 21.66 6.40
N VAL A 178 -0.09 21.87 5.49
CA VAL A 178 1.26 22.32 5.84
C VAL A 178 1.18 23.72 6.46
N THR A 179 1.90 23.89 7.58
CA THR A 179 2.06 25.18 8.25
C THR A 179 3.52 25.44 8.57
N VAL A 180 3.90 26.72 8.56
CA VAL A 180 5.25 27.17 8.91
C VAL A 180 5.14 28.24 9.98
N LYS A 181 5.95 28.15 11.05
CA LYS A 181 6.00 29.17 12.09
C LYS A 181 7.24 30.04 11.93
N ASP A 182 7.03 31.32 11.67
CA ASP A 182 8.06 32.33 11.62
C ASP A 182 7.61 33.65 12.25
N GLN A 183 7.96 33.86 13.51
CA GLN A 183 7.68 35.10 14.22
C GLN A 183 8.75 36.15 13.90
N LEU A 184 8.34 37.32 13.41
CA LEU A 184 9.27 38.44 13.24
C LEU A 184 9.90 38.84 14.59
N PRO A 185 11.24 39.00 14.67
CA PRO A 185 11.92 39.47 15.86
C PRO A 185 11.40 40.83 16.36
N ALA A 186 11.47 41.08 17.68
CA ALA A 186 10.95 42.31 18.30
C ALA A 186 11.56 43.61 17.76
N GLY A 187 12.77 43.56 17.20
CA GLY A 187 13.47 44.67 16.54
C GLY A 187 12.93 45.03 15.15
N LEU A 188 11.89 44.36 14.68
CA LEU A 188 11.24 44.62 13.40
C LEU A 188 9.80 45.09 13.60
N THR A 189 9.33 45.88 12.64
CA THR A 189 7.93 46.26 12.48
C THR A 189 7.42 45.64 11.19
N TYR A 190 6.40 44.79 11.27
CA TYR A 190 5.73 44.23 10.09
C TYR A 190 5.16 45.35 9.22
N VAL A 191 5.32 45.23 7.90
CA VAL A 191 4.75 46.17 6.91
C VAL A 191 3.69 45.46 6.07
N SER A 192 4.05 44.36 5.41
CA SER A 192 3.15 43.60 4.54
C SER A 192 3.68 42.19 4.29
N ASP A 193 2.83 41.32 3.73
CA ASP A 193 3.23 40.06 3.13
C ASP A 193 2.40 39.74 1.89
N ASP A 194 2.85 38.76 1.09
CA ASP A 194 2.16 38.29 -0.12
C ASP A 194 1.30 37.02 0.11
N SER A 195 1.05 36.63 1.36
CA SER A 195 0.33 35.39 1.71
C SER A 195 -1.17 35.45 1.44
N THR A 196 -1.72 36.62 1.08
CA THR A 196 -3.16 36.86 0.94
C THR A 196 -3.97 36.53 2.21
N GLY A 197 -3.43 36.90 3.38
CA GLY A 197 -4.09 36.71 4.68
C GLY A 197 -3.85 35.35 5.34
N LYS A 198 -2.89 34.57 4.85
CA LYS A 198 -2.51 33.26 5.41
C LYS A 198 -1.37 33.35 6.42
N TYR A 199 -0.75 34.51 6.59
CA TYR A 199 0.24 34.80 7.62
C TYR A 199 -0.40 35.58 8.77
N ASP A 200 -0.37 35.01 9.97
CA ASP A 200 -0.79 35.67 11.20
C ASP A 200 0.41 36.35 11.86
N THR A 201 0.42 37.68 11.88
CA THR A 201 1.50 38.50 12.44
C THR A 201 1.64 38.37 13.96
N THR A 202 0.59 37.92 14.65
CA THR A 202 0.57 37.76 16.11
C THR A 202 1.24 36.46 16.54
N SER A 203 0.96 35.36 15.83
CA SER A 203 1.50 34.02 16.15
C SER A 203 2.72 33.64 15.32
N GLY A 204 2.97 34.36 14.22
CA GLY A 204 3.97 34.04 13.21
C GLY A 204 3.59 32.85 12.33
N MET A 205 2.34 32.38 12.36
CA MET A 205 1.91 31.20 11.63
C MET A 205 1.59 31.55 10.18
N TRP A 206 2.23 30.85 9.24
CA TRP A 206 1.89 30.82 7.83
C TRP A 206 1.17 29.52 7.47
N THR A 207 -0.06 29.61 6.99
CA THR A 207 -0.81 28.47 6.46
C THR A 207 -0.45 28.25 5.00
N VAL A 208 0.40 27.24 4.73
CA VAL A 208 0.84 26.88 3.36
C VAL A 208 -0.26 26.09 2.62
N GLY A 209 -0.97 25.23 3.36
CA GLY A 209 -2.03 24.36 2.85
C GLY A 209 -1.46 23.09 2.22
N ASP A 210 -2.18 22.53 1.26
CA ASP A 210 -1.77 21.28 0.62
C ASP A 210 -0.63 21.51 -0.38
N MET A 211 0.28 20.54 -0.48
CA MET A 211 1.47 20.58 -1.32
C MET A 211 1.66 19.24 -2.03
N ALA A 212 1.54 19.23 -3.37
CA ALA A 212 1.85 18.05 -4.17
C ALA A 212 3.34 17.68 -4.07
N ASN A 213 3.70 16.45 -4.45
CA ASN A 213 5.10 16.04 -4.59
C ASN A 213 5.84 17.00 -5.54
N GLY A 214 6.97 17.55 -5.08
CA GLY A 214 7.81 18.49 -5.81
C GLY A 214 7.31 19.94 -5.80
N GLU A 215 6.14 20.22 -5.22
CA GLU A 215 5.59 21.58 -5.16
C GLU A 215 6.41 22.47 -4.21
N SER A 216 6.61 23.72 -4.61
CA SER A 216 7.19 24.77 -3.77
C SER A 216 6.22 25.92 -3.62
N LYS A 217 6.07 26.43 -2.39
CA LYS A 217 5.29 27.65 -2.10
C LYS A 217 6.17 28.67 -1.40
N LEU A 218 5.91 29.94 -1.68
CA LEU A 218 6.70 31.06 -1.18
C LEU A 218 5.84 31.99 -0.30
N LEU A 219 6.49 32.59 0.69
CA LEU A 219 5.99 33.72 1.46
C LEU A 219 7.05 34.80 1.53
N LYS A 220 6.73 36.02 1.13
CA LYS A 220 7.54 37.22 1.33
C LYS A 220 6.93 38.10 2.40
N ILE A 221 7.69 38.39 3.44
CA ILE A 221 7.31 39.29 4.54
C ILE A 221 8.20 40.52 4.48
N THR A 222 7.60 41.70 4.29
CA THR A 222 8.28 42.98 4.34
C THR A 222 8.19 43.56 5.74
N ALA A 223 9.32 44.00 6.29
CA ALA A 223 9.41 44.61 7.61
C ALA A 223 10.40 45.78 7.64
N THR A 224 10.25 46.69 8.60
CA THR A 224 11.18 47.80 8.85
C THR A 224 11.93 47.59 10.16
N VAL A 225 13.23 47.89 10.18
CA VAL A 225 14.08 47.76 11.38
C VAL A 225 13.83 48.94 12.35
N LYS A 226 13.65 48.65 13.65
CA LYS A 226 13.34 49.64 14.69
C LYS A 226 14.52 50.44 15.24
#